data_AF-A0A7S2UTX0-F1
#
_entry.id   AF-A0A7S2UTX0-F1
#
_cell.length_a   1.000
_cell.length_b   1.000
_cell.length_c   1.000
_cell.angle_alpha   90.00
_cell.angle_beta   90.00
_cell.angle_gamma   90.00
#
_symmetry.space_group_name_H-M   'P 1'
#
loop_
_entity.id
_entity.type
_entity.pdbx_description
1 polymer ?
#
loop_
_entity_poly.entity_id
_entity_poly.type
_entity_poly.pdbx_seq_one_letter_code
_entity_poly.pdbx_strand_id
1 'polypeptide(L)'
;GKALRAVRASHARKSIGMIEAFNRKKKKVVMELKSRDVVDASDLDELQKDLAVLESHLMDLEMQQVEQFEDLVGEFETKYGEQRNACLELQQSFFREVEDYESQYTDQLTQVAADLLEQAAKEELPEDIPDELSNVLIDRDTCMNAISNSHEGHVGVLLKRDDEVRARENQAMQELLQQYRADQNDRNRKRIIEIQELIESNQKQMSDLVTTEILDEYDDQDGL
;
A
#
# COMPACT_ATOMS: atom_id res chain seq x y z
N GLY A 1 7.95 6.21 5.16
CA GLY A 1 9.19 5.40 5.29
C GLY A 1 9.91 5.54 6.64
N LYS A 2 10.58 6.67 6.91
CA LYS A 2 11.44 6.86 8.10
C LYS A 2 10.65 6.83 9.44
N ALA A 3 9.50 7.50 9.51
CA ALA A 3 8.63 7.51 10.69
C ALA A 3 8.13 6.10 11.05
N LEU A 4 7.58 5.37 10.08
CA LEU A 4 7.11 3.99 10.27
C LEU A 4 8.20 3.06 10.79
N ARG A 5 9.43 3.16 10.24
CA ARG A 5 10.57 2.37 10.72
C ARG A 5 10.95 2.71 12.17
N ALA A 6 10.90 3.99 12.54
CA ALA A 6 11.18 4.42 13.91
C ALA A 6 10.14 3.90 14.91
N VAL A 7 8.85 3.97 14.56
CA VAL A 7 7.75 3.41 15.37
C VAL A 7 7.95 1.90 15.56
N ARG A 8 8.15 1.16 14.46
CA ARG A 8 8.41 -0.29 14.51
C ARG A 8 9.61 -0.65 15.38
N ALA A 9 10.73 0.06 15.23
CA ALA A 9 11.93 -0.17 16.04
C ALA A 9 11.70 0.15 17.53
N SER A 10 10.84 1.12 17.85
CA SER A 10 10.46 1.42 19.23
C SER A 10 9.66 0.28 19.85
N HIS A 11 8.61 -0.20 19.17
CA HIS A 11 7.79 -1.33 19.65
C HIS A 11 8.60 -2.62 19.75
N ALA A 12 9.45 -2.93 18.77
CA ALA A 12 10.33 -4.09 18.81
C ALA A 12 11.27 -4.07 20.03
N ARG A 13 11.86 -2.92 20.36
CA ARG A 13 12.72 -2.80 21.55
C ARG A 13 11.95 -3.03 22.85
N LYS A 14 10.73 -2.50 22.94
CA LYS A 14 9.85 -2.71 24.11
C LYS A 14 9.49 -4.18 24.29
N SER A 15 9.04 -4.85 23.21
CA SER A 15 8.64 -6.25 23.27
C SER A 15 9.81 -7.18 23.62
N ILE A 16 10.98 -6.96 23.02
CA ILE A 16 12.20 -7.71 23.36
C ILE A 16 12.53 -7.53 24.84
N GLY A 17 12.50 -6.30 25.36
CA GLY A 17 12.77 -6.02 26.77
C GLY A 17 11.81 -6.75 27.73
N MET A 18 10.52 -6.80 27.40
CA MET A 18 9.50 -7.52 28.18
C MET A 18 9.76 -9.04 28.18
N ILE A 19 10.01 -9.61 27.00
CA ILE A 19 10.29 -11.05 26.83
C ILE A 19 11.56 -11.45 27.57
N GLU A 20 12.62 -10.66 27.46
CA GLU A 20 13.86 -10.92 28.18
C GLU A 20 13.70 -10.83 29.70
N ALA A 21 12.91 -9.88 30.19
CA ALA A 21 12.64 -9.74 31.62
C ALA A 21 11.94 -10.98 32.16
N PHE A 22 10.91 -11.47 31.46
CA PHE A 22 10.23 -12.72 31.79
C PHE A 22 11.19 -13.91 31.73
N ASN A 23 11.96 -14.06 30.65
CA ASN A 23 12.91 -15.16 30.50
C ASN A 23 13.97 -15.19 31.61
N ARG A 24 14.42 -14.02 32.09
CA ARG A 24 15.33 -13.92 33.24
C ARG A 24 14.65 -14.43 34.52
N LYS A 25 13.38 -14.08 34.77
CA LYS A 25 12.62 -14.56 35.94
C LYS A 25 12.38 -16.07 35.84
N LYS A 26 11.87 -16.55 34.70
CA LYS A 26 11.68 -17.98 34.40
C LYS A 26 12.94 -18.78 34.69
N LYS A 27 14.10 -18.34 34.18
CA LYS A 27 15.38 -19.06 34.37
C LYS A 27 15.76 -19.22 35.85
N LYS A 28 15.50 -18.20 36.68
CA LYS A 28 15.76 -18.28 38.13
C LYS A 28 14.86 -19.29 38.81
N VAL A 29 13.54 -19.18 38.59
CA VAL A 29 12.54 -20.11 39.14
C VAL A 29 12.84 -21.55 38.74
N VAL A 30 13.12 -21.81 37.46
CA VAL A 30 13.48 -23.15 36.98
C VAL A 30 14.75 -23.69 37.65
N MET A 31 15.74 -22.84 37.92
CA MET A 31 16.97 -23.28 38.59
C MET A 31 16.72 -23.63 40.07
N GLU A 32 15.85 -22.89 40.74
CA GLU A 32 15.44 -23.15 42.12
C GLU A 32 14.64 -24.47 42.21
N LEU A 33 13.68 -24.68 41.31
CA LEU A 33 12.84 -25.88 41.30
C LEU A 33 13.60 -27.16 40.96
N LYS A 34 14.64 -27.08 40.12
CA LYS A 34 15.51 -28.25 39.81
C LYS A 34 16.23 -28.86 41.01
N SER A 35 16.32 -28.12 42.12
CA SER A 35 16.94 -28.61 43.36
C SER A 35 15.96 -29.33 44.29
N ARG A 36 14.68 -29.43 43.91
CA ARG A 36 13.60 -30.07 44.68
C ARG A 36 13.29 -31.44 44.08
N ASP A 37 12.93 -32.40 44.95
CA ASP A 37 12.55 -33.76 44.54
C ASP A 37 11.14 -33.84 43.95
N VAL A 38 10.24 -32.95 44.39
CA VAL A 38 8.87 -32.83 43.92
C VAL A 38 8.60 -31.36 43.59
N VAL A 39 7.97 -31.12 42.43
CA VAL A 39 7.54 -29.80 41.96
C VAL A 39 6.03 -29.85 41.75
N ASP A 40 5.30 -29.07 42.55
CA ASP A 40 3.86 -28.95 42.45
C ASP A 40 3.47 -27.86 41.43
N ALA A 41 2.26 -27.96 40.88
CA ALA A 41 1.74 -26.94 39.96
C ALA A 41 1.69 -25.53 40.60
N SER A 42 1.41 -25.47 41.92
CA SER A 42 1.34 -24.21 42.69
C SER A 42 2.67 -23.48 42.80
N ASP A 43 3.80 -24.19 42.68
CA ASP A 43 5.13 -23.58 42.65
C ASP A 43 5.35 -22.70 41.41
N LEU A 44 4.53 -22.89 40.37
CA LEU A 44 4.60 -22.16 39.10
C LEU A 44 3.51 -21.09 38.97
N ASP A 45 2.59 -20.95 39.93
CA ASP A 45 1.45 -20.03 39.85
C ASP A 45 1.87 -18.58 39.60
N GLU A 46 2.92 -18.11 40.27
CA GLU A 46 3.41 -16.73 40.09
C GLU A 46 4.00 -16.54 38.69
N LEU A 47 4.72 -17.54 38.19
CA LEU A 47 5.31 -17.50 36.85
C LEU A 47 4.25 -17.59 35.75
N GLN A 48 3.17 -18.37 35.98
CA GLN A 48 2.01 -18.43 35.09
C GLN A 48 1.26 -17.09 35.05
N LYS A 49 1.07 -16.43 36.20
CA LYS A 49 0.50 -15.07 36.27
C LYS A 49 1.35 -14.07 35.50
N ASP A 50 2.68 -14.11 35.68
CA ASP A 50 3.59 -13.24 34.93
C ASP A 50 3.54 -13.50 33.43
N LEU A 51 3.38 -14.75 33.00
CA LEU A 51 3.24 -15.10 31.59
C LEU A 51 1.95 -14.52 30.99
N ALA A 52 0.83 -14.64 31.71
CA ALA A 52 -0.44 -14.03 31.30
C ALA A 52 -0.36 -12.49 31.24
N VAL A 53 0.34 -11.88 32.20
CA VAL A 53 0.62 -10.44 32.18
C VAL A 53 1.52 -10.05 31.01
N LEU A 54 2.52 -10.87 30.67
CA LEU A 54 3.36 -10.65 29.48
C LEU A 54 2.52 -10.73 28.20
N GLU A 55 1.67 -11.74 28.06
CA GLU A 55 0.75 -11.88 26.92
C GLU A 55 -0.09 -10.62 26.73
N SER A 56 -0.78 -10.18 27.78
CA SER A 56 -1.61 -8.97 27.75
C SER A 56 -0.81 -7.76 27.28
N HIS A 57 0.37 -7.52 27.86
CA HIS A 57 1.20 -6.37 27.48
C HIS A 57 1.72 -6.45 26.04
N LEU A 58 2.05 -7.65 25.53
CA LEU A 58 2.47 -7.83 24.15
C LEU A 58 1.33 -7.57 23.17
N MET A 59 0.11 -8.01 23.52
CA MET A 59 -1.10 -7.75 22.73
C MET A 59 -1.47 -6.25 22.74
N ASP A 60 -1.42 -5.61 23.91
CA ASP A 60 -1.65 -4.16 24.03
C ASP A 60 -0.64 -3.36 23.20
N LEU A 61 0.63 -3.77 23.22
CA LEU A 61 1.69 -3.13 22.45
C LEU A 61 1.49 -3.29 20.95
N GLU A 62 0.97 -4.43 20.49
CA GLU A 62 0.62 -4.66 19.08
C GLU A 62 -0.60 -3.82 18.68
N MET A 63 -1.63 -3.75 19.53
CA MET A 63 -2.81 -2.89 19.31
C MET A 63 -2.42 -1.41 19.16
N GLN A 64 -1.61 -0.89 20.09
CA GLN A 64 -1.07 0.47 19.98
C GLN A 64 -0.26 0.71 18.70
N GLN A 65 0.42 -0.33 18.21
CA GLN A 65 1.20 -0.23 16.99
C GLN A 65 0.30 -0.20 15.73
N VAL A 66 -0.84 -0.86 15.77
CA VAL A 66 -1.86 -0.81 14.71
C VAL A 66 -2.51 0.59 14.69
N GLU A 67 -2.89 1.12 15.85
CA GLU A 67 -3.46 2.48 15.96
C GLU A 67 -2.52 3.54 15.40
N GLN A 68 -1.26 3.57 15.85
CA GLN A 68 -0.26 4.51 15.33
C GLN A 68 0.01 4.34 13.83
N PHE A 69 -0.15 3.12 13.32
CA PHE A 69 0.00 2.88 11.90
C PHE A 69 -1.17 3.46 11.10
N GLU A 70 -2.41 3.25 11.56
CA GLU A 70 -3.61 3.81 10.93
C GLU A 70 -3.57 5.34 10.95
N ASP A 71 -3.15 5.96 12.06
CA ASP A 71 -2.95 7.41 12.13
C ASP A 71 -1.95 7.91 11.08
N LEU A 72 -0.79 7.24 10.98
CA LEU A 72 0.25 7.61 10.03
C LEU A 72 -0.20 7.42 8.58
N VAL A 73 -0.98 6.38 8.28
CA VAL A 73 -1.57 6.18 6.96
C VAL A 73 -2.63 7.23 6.67
N GLY A 74 -3.47 7.57 7.63
CA GLY A 74 -4.48 8.63 7.49
C GLY A 74 -3.84 9.97 7.14
N GLU A 75 -2.80 10.36 7.88
CA GLU A 75 -2.03 11.58 7.57
C GLU A 75 -1.39 11.53 6.18
N PHE A 76 -0.85 10.38 5.79
CA PHE A 76 -0.25 10.19 4.47
C PHE A 76 -1.31 10.27 3.36
N GLU A 77 -2.46 9.64 3.57
CA GLU A 77 -3.60 9.64 2.65
C GLU A 77 -4.12 11.06 2.41
N THR A 78 -4.27 11.87 3.47
CA THR A 78 -4.64 13.28 3.34
C THR A 78 -3.61 14.05 2.52
N LYS A 79 -2.33 14.01 2.90
CA LYS A 79 -1.26 14.76 2.21
C LYS A 79 -1.07 14.32 0.76
N TYR A 80 -1.14 13.02 0.50
CA TYR A 80 -1.08 12.50 -0.86
C TYR A 80 -2.29 12.97 -1.66
N GLY A 81 -3.50 12.93 -1.07
CA GLY A 81 -4.72 13.41 -1.72
C GLY A 81 -4.66 14.88 -2.11
N GLU A 82 -4.10 15.74 -1.25
CA GLU A 82 -3.83 17.15 -1.55
C GLU A 82 -2.88 17.30 -2.75
N GLN A 83 -1.74 16.59 -2.72
CA GLN A 83 -0.76 16.62 -3.82
C GLN A 83 -1.33 16.09 -5.13
N ARG A 84 -2.12 15.02 -5.07
CA ARG A 84 -2.83 14.43 -6.21
C ARG A 84 -3.78 15.45 -6.83
N ASN A 85 -4.59 16.13 -6.01
CA ASN A 85 -5.52 17.15 -6.50
C ASN A 85 -4.78 18.30 -7.17
N ALA A 86 -3.69 18.79 -6.59
CA ALA A 86 -2.84 19.81 -7.22
C ALA A 86 -2.26 19.32 -8.57
N CYS A 87 -1.90 18.04 -8.66
CA CYS A 87 -1.45 17.45 -9.93
C CYS A 87 -2.57 17.39 -10.97
N LEU A 88 -3.79 17.00 -10.57
CA LEU A 88 -4.96 16.97 -11.45
C LEU A 88 -5.33 18.37 -11.97
N GLU A 89 -5.25 19.40 -11.13
CA GLU A 89 -5.48 20.79 -11.54
C GLU A 89 -4.43 21.26 -12.57
N LEU A 90 -3.16 20.90 -12.36
CA LEU A 90 -2.08 21.21 -13.30
C LEU A 90 -2.27 20.47 -14.64
N GLN A 91 -2.65 19.19 -14.59
CA GLN A 91 -2.95 18.38 -15.78
C GLN A 91 -4.10 18.99 -16.58
N GLN A 92 -5.20 19.35 -15.91
CA GLN A 92 -6.34 19.99 -16.56
C GLN A 92 -5.96 21.31 -17.22
N SER A 93 -5.16 22.13 -16.53
CA SER A 93 -4.67 23.40 -17.08
C SER A 93 -3.78 23.18 -18.31
N PHE A 94 -2.88 22.19 -18.25
CA PHE A 94 -2.00 21.81 -19.36
C PHE A 94 -2.80 21.36 -20.59
N PHE A 95 -3.75 20.43 -20.44
CA PHE A 95 -4.53 19.94 -21.58
C PHE A 95 -5.39 21.03 -22.22
N ARG A 96 -5.93 21.94 -21.39
CA ARG A 96 -6.66 23.11 -21.89
C ARG A 96 -5.77 24.02 -22.74
N GLU A 97 -4.55 24.29 -22.27
CA GLU A 97 -3.59 25.12 -23.03
C GLU A 97 -3.20 24.45 -24.36
N VAL A 98 -3.02 23.13 -24.37
CA VAL A 98 -2.72 22.38 -25.61
C VAL A 98 -3.90 22.39 -26.57
N GLU A 99 -5.13 22.28 -26.06
CA GLU A 99 -6.34 22.40 -26.88
C GLU A 99 -6.47 23.81 -27.48
N ASP A 100 -6.18 24.87 -26.71
CA ASP A 100 -6.15 26.24 -27.21
C ASP A 100 -5.10 26.43 -28.33
N TYR A 101 -3.92 25.79 -28.23
CA TYR A 101 -2.92 25.80 -29.31
C TYR A 101 -3.40 25.03 -30.55
N GLU A 102 -4.09 23.91 -30.38
CA GLU A 102 -4.64 23.13 -31.49
C GLU A 102 -5.73 23.91 -32.25
N SER A 103 -6.61 24.62 -31.52
CA SER A 103 -7.59 25.53 -32.12
C SER A 103 -6.91 26.65 -32.90
N GLN A 104 -5.91 27.32 -32.31
CA GLN A 104 -5.16 28.37 -33.00
C GLN A 104 -4.43 27.87 -34.25
N TYR A 105 -3.85 26.67 -34.19
CA TYR A 105 -3.22 26.03 -35.35
C TYR A 105 -4.24 25.77 -36.45
N THR A 106 -5.42 25.27 -36.09
CA THR A 106 -6.50 24.95 -37.02
C THR A 106 -7.06 26.22 -37.69
N ASP A 107 -7.22 27.31 -36.95
CA ASP A 107 -7.62 28.62 -37.47
C ASP A 107 -6.61 29.15 -38.50
N GLN A 108 -5.31 29.10 -38.17
CA GLN A 108 -4.24 29.52 -39.08
C GLN A 108 -4.17 28.66 -40.34
N LEU A 109 -4.28 27.34 -40.19
CA LEU A 109 -4.29 26.39 -41.30
C LEU A 109 -5.50 26.64 -42.21
N THR A 110 -6.67 26.91 -41.64
CA THR A 110 -7.89 27.25 -42.38
C THR A 110 -7.72 28.52 -43.20
N GLN A 111 -7.09 29.56 -42.64
CA GLN A 111 -6.80 30.78 -43.38
C GLN A 111 -5.87 30.54 -44.56
N VAL A 112 -4.76 29.81 -44.34
CA VAL A 112 -3.81 29.47 -45.41
C VAL A 112 -4.48 28.63 -46.49
N ALA A 113 -5.30 27.64 -46.11
CA ALA A 113 -6.04 26.81 -47.03
C ALA A 113 -7.06 27.62 -47.86
N ALA A 114 -7.73 28.59 -47.24
CA ALA A 114 -8.65 29.49 -47.95
C ALA A 114 -7.91 30.34 -49.00
N ASP A 115 -6.74 30.88 -48.66
CA ASP A 115 -5.92 31.67 -49.59
C ASP A 115 -5.42 30.80 -50.77
N LEU A 116 -5.01 29.56 -50.50
CA LEU A 116 -4.59 28.61 -51.53
C LEU A 116 -5.75 28.18 -52.44
N LEU A 117 -6.94 27.94 -51.88
CA LEU A 117 -8.15 27.65 -52.67
C LEU A 117 -8.55 28.83 -53.57
N GLU A 118 -8.35 30.07 -53.13
CA GLU A 118 -8.58 31.25 -53.96
C GLU A 118 -7.60 31.33 -55.13
N GLN A 119 -6.31 31.04 -54.89
CA GLN A 119 -5.29 30.96 -55.95
C GLN A 119 -5.60 29.80 -56.92
N ALA A 120 -6.05 28.65 -56.40
CA ALA A 120 -6.46 27.49 -57.21
C ALA A 120 -7.59 27.87 -58.17
N ALA A 121 -8.61 28.56 -57.67
CA ALA A 121 -9.76 29.00 -58.47
C ALA A 121 -9.38 30.00 -59.57
N LYS A 122 -8.25 30.71 -59.42
CA LYS A 122 -7.72 31.64 -60.42
C LYS A 122 -6.67 31.01 -61.34
N GLU A 123 -6.38 29.72 -61.19
CA GLU A 123 -5.28 29.03 -61.88
C GLU A 123 -3.90 29.69 -61.61
N GLU A 124 -3.74 30.29 -60.42
CA GLU A 124 -2.53 31.01 -59.99
C GLU A 124 -1.59 30.16 -59.11
N LEU A 125 -1.92 28.86 -58.93
CA LEU A 125 -1.07 27.96 -58.17
C LEU A 125 0.26 27.67 -58.89
N PRO A 126 1.36 27.42 -58.17
CA PRO A 126 2.63 26.97 -58.76
C PRO A 126 2.46 25.70 -59.61
N GLU A 127 3.26 25.51 -60.66
CA GLU A 127 3.20 24.28 -61.48
C GLU A 127 3.78 23.04 -60.75
N ASP A 128 4.54 23.24 -59.68
CA ASP A 128 5.29 22.20 -58.95
C ASP A 128 4.71 21.84 -57.57
N ILE A 129 3.41 22.08 -57.36
CA ILE A 129 2.72 21.70 -56.12
C ILE A 129 2.71 20.18 -55.97
N PRO A 130 2.92 19.64 -54.74
CA PRO A 130 2.79 18.21 -54.49
C PRO A 130 1.41 17.66 -54.86
N ASP A 131 1.38 16.44 -55.40
CA ASP A 131 0.15 15.75 -55.82
C ASP A 131 -0.85 15.63 -54.65
N GLU A 132 -0.36 15.40 -53.43
CA GLU A 132 -1.21 15.34 -52.24
C GLU A 132 -1.91 16.67 -51.95
N LEU A 133 -1.22 17.79 -52.16
CA LEU A 133 -1.79 19.12 -51.95
C LEU A 133 -2.82 19.45 -53.05
N SER A 134 -2.51 19.08 -54.30
CA SER A 134 -3.46 19.19 -55.42
C SER A 134 -4.75 18.43 -55.15
N ASN A 135 -4.67 17.22 -54.59
CA ASN A 135 -5.85 16.41 -54.25
C ASN A 135 -6.72 17.02 -53.15
N VAL A 136 -6.11 17.73 -52.18
CA VAL A 136 -6.86 18.38 -51.10
C VAL A 136 -7.45 19.72 -51.54
N LEU A 137 -6.83 20.40 -52.51
CA LEU A 137 -7.27 21.70 -53.04
C LEU A 137 -8.26 21.60 -54.23
N ILE A 138 -8.73 20.39 -54.59
CA ILE A 138 -9.67 20.16 -55.71
C ILE A 138 -10.92 21.05 -55.58
N ASP A 139 -11.47 21.11 -54.37
CA ASP A 139 -12.62 21.95 -54.06
C ASP A 139 -12.62 22.34 -52.57
N ARG A 140 -13.39 23.39 -52.26
CA ARG A 140 -13.46 23.96 -50.92
C ARG A 140 -13.99 22.96 -49.90
N ASP A 141 -14.99 22.16 -50.24
CA ASP A 141 -15.63 21.24 -49.30
C ASP A 141 -14.66 20.12 -48.94
N THR A 142 -13.97 19.54 -49.92
CA THR A 142 -12.94 18.51 -49.69
C THR A 142 -11.83 19.02 -48.76
N CYS A 143 -11.29 20.22 -49.03
CA CYS A 143 -10.23 20.81 -48.22
C CYS A 143 -10.68 21.10 -46.79
N MET A 144 -11.83 21.76 -46.62
CA MET A 144 -12.34 22.14 -45.30
C MET A 144 -12.76 20.92 -44.47
N ASN A 145 -13.33 19.89 -45.12
CA ASN A 145 -13.62 18.62 -44.46
C ASN A 145 -12.34 17.92 -43.98
N ALA A 146 -11.26 17.95 -44.77
CA ALA A 146 -9.98 17.37 -44.36
C ALA A 146 -9.40 18.07 -43.11
N ILE A 147 -9.46 19.41 -43.07
CA ILE A 147 -9.02 20.20 -41.92
C ILE A 147 -9.89 19.89 -40.68
N SER A 148 -11.22 19.89 -40.84
CA SER A 148 -12.14 19.58 -39.74
C SER A 148 -11.89 18.18 -39.17
N ASN A 149 -11.74 17.17 -40.04
CA ASN A 149 -11.45 15.80 -39.64
C ASN A 149 -10.09 15.68 -38.92
N SER A 150 -9.08 16.42 -39.37
CA SER A 150 -7.77 16.46 -38.71
C SER A 150 -7.87 17.06 -37.31
N HIS A 151 -8.58 18.19 -37.17
CA HIS A 151 -8.80 18.86 -35.90
C HIS A 151 -9.55 17.96 -34.92
N GLU A 152 -10.67 17.37 -35.34
CA GLU A 152 -11.45 16.42 -34.53
C GLU A 152 -10.59 15.22 -34.09
N GLY A 153 -9.73 14.72 -34.98
CA GLY A 153 -8.80 13.65 -34.69
C GLY A 153 -7.78 14.03 -33.60
N HIS A 154 -7.16 15.22 -33.71
CA HIS A 154 -6.21 15.71 -32.72
C HIS A 154 -6.86 15.93 -31.35
N VAL A 155 -8.00 16.62 -31.31
CA VAL A 155 -8.77 16.84 -30.08
C VAL A 155 -9.17 15.50 -29.44
N GLY A 156 -9.60 14.52 -30.25
CA GLY A 156 -9.92 13.18 -29.76
C GLY A 156 -8.72 12.47 -29.10
N VAL A 157 -7.51 12.62 -29.65
CA VAL A 157 -6.29 12.09 -29.04
C VAL A 157 -5.95 12.81 -27.73
N LEU A 158 -6.10 14.14 -27.68
CA LEU A 158 -5.87 14.94 -26.47
C LEU A 158 -6.81 14.52 -25.34
N LEU A 159 -8.12 14.42 -25.61
CA LEU A 159 -9.13 14.00 -24.63
C LEU A 159 -8.83 12.60 -24.08
N LYS A 160 -8.53 11.66 -24.96
CA LYS A 160 -8.14 10.30 -24.55
C LYS A 160 -6.92 10.34 -23.64
N ARG A 161 -5.95 11.20 -23.94
CA ARG A 161 -4.72 11.30 -23.15
C ARG A 161 -4.95 11.96 -21.79
N ASP A 162 -5.79 12.98 -21.69
CA ASP A 162 -6.22 13.58 -20.41
C ASP A 162 -6.87 12.52 -19.52
N ASP A 163 -7.84 11.78 -20.05
CA ASP A 163 -8.53 10.71 -19.33
C ASP A 163 -7.56 9.62 -18.84
N GLU A 164 -6.64 9.16 -19.70
CA GLU A 164 -5.63 8.16 -19.33
C GLU A 164 -4.69 8.63 -18.21
N VAL A 165 -4.27 9.90 -18.24
CA VAL A 165 -3.39 10.45 -17.20
C VAL A 165 -4.16 10.61 -15.89
N ARG A 166 -5.38 11.16 -15.95
CA ARG A 166 -6.26 11.34 -14.80
C ARG A 166 -6.62 10.01 -14.13
N ALA A 167 -6.93 8.99 -14.92
CA ALA A 167 -7.23 7.66 -14.41
C ALA A 167 -6.03 7.04 -13.69
N ARG A 168 -4.83 7.13 -14.30
CA ARG A 168 -3.58 6.63 -13.71
C ARG A 168 -3.24 7.32 -12.40
N GLU A 169 -3.40 8.63 -12.32
CA GLU A 169 -3.11 9.39 -11.10
C GLU A 169 -4.03 8.99 -9.94
N ASN A 170 -5.32 8.77 -10.23
CA ASN A 170 -6.27 8.27 -9.23
C ASN A 170 -5.98 6.84 -8.80
N GLN A 171 -5.64 5.97 -9.74
CA GLN A 171 -5.33 4.56 -9.47
C GLN A 171 -4.05 4.41 -8.63
N ALA A 172 -3.00 5.17 -8.94
CA ALA A 172 -1.71 5.07 -8.25
C ALA A 172 -1.83 5.32 -6.74
N MET A 173 -2.65 6.29 -6.33
CA MET A 173 -2.91 6.56 -4.91
C MET A 173 -3.61 5.38 -4.23
N GLN A 174 -4.66 4.85 -4.86
CA GLN A 174 -5.48 3.77 -4.31
C GLN A 174 -4.64 2.49 -4.13
N GLU A 175 -3.87 2.12 -5.15
CA GLU A 175 -3.00 0.94 -5.12
C GLU A 175 -1.95 1.05 -4.01
N LEU A 176 -1.31 2.22 -3.88
CA LEU A 176 -0.29 2.44 -2.87
C LEU A 176 -0.85 2.33 -1.44
N LEU A 177 -2.01 2.94 -1.18
CA LEU A 177 -2.68 2.87 0.13
C LEU A 177 -3.15 1.45 0.44
N GLN A 178 -3.72 0.76 -0.55
CA GLN A 178 -4.13 -0.63 -0.40
C GLN A 178 -2.95 -1.53 -0.05
N GLN A 179 -1.81 -1.34 -0.73
CA GLN A 179 -0.58 -2.08 -0.45
C GLN A 179 -0.11 -1.86 1.00
N TYR A 180 -0.05 -0.62 1.46
CA TYR A 180 0.35 -0.33 2.85
C TYR A 180 -0.58 -0.97 3.88
N ARG A 181 -1.90 -0.91 3.67
CA ARG A 181 -2.88 -1.52 4.57
C ARG A 181 -2.77 -3.05 4.55
N ALA A 182 -2.60 -3.66 3.38
CA ALA A 182 -2.46 -5.11 3.23
C ALA A 182 -1.19 -5.63 3.93
N ASP A 183 -0.04 -5.00 3.70
CA ASP A 183 1.24 -5.35 4.33
C ASP A 183 1.16 -5.31 5.86
N GLN A 184 0.29 -4.46 6.40
CA GLN A 184 0.20 -4.24 7.85
C GLN A 184 -0.79 -5.17 8.50
N ASN A 185 -1.85 -5.53 7.78
CA ASN A 185 -2.73 -6.62 8.18
C ASN A 185 -1.94 -7.94 8.24
N ASP A 186 -1.12 -8.23 7.22
CA ASP A 186 -0.27 -9.42 7.21
C ASP A 186 0.76 -9.41 8.36
N ARG A 187 1.44 -8.27 8.57
CA ARG A 187 2.37 -8.12 9.70
C ARG A 187 1.68 -8.34 11.05
N ASN A 188 0.51 -7.73 11.26
CA ASN A 188 -0.23 -7.83 12.51
C ASN A 188 -0.63 -9.27 12.80
N ARG A 189 -1.17 -9.99 11.80
CA ARG A 189 -1.52 -11.41 11.92
C ARG A 189 -0.31 -12.26 12.29
N LYS A 190 0.81 -12.09 11.59
CA LYS A 190 2.06 -12.80 11.91
C LYS A 190 2.51 -12.52 13.33
N ARG A 191 2.41 -11.26 13.77
CA ARG A 191 2.81 -10.87 15.11
C ARG A 191 1.92 -11.47 16.20
N ILE A 192 0.61 -11.54 15.97
CA ILE A 192 -0.33 -12.20 16.89
C ILE A 192 0.01 -13.70 17.01
N ILE A 193 0.26 -14.38 15.88
CA ILE A 193 0.66 -15.79 15.87
C ILE A 193 1.97 -15.98 16.65
N GLU A 194 2.99 -15.15 16.41
CA GLU A 194 4.26 -15.21 17.17
C GLU A 194 4.05 -15.07 18.68
N ILE A 195 3.13 -14.19 19.11
CA ILE A 195 2.81 -14.02 20.53
C ILE A 195 2.16 -15.30 21.06
N GLN A 196 1.17 -15.85 20.37
CA GLN A 196 0.49 -17.09 20.77
C GLN A 196 1.48 -18.26 20.90
N GLU A 197 2.31 -18.48 19.88
CA GLU A 197 3.34 -19.53 19.89
C GLU A 197 4.32 -19.37 21.06
N LEU A 198 4.72 -18.13 21.37
CA LEU A 198 5.56 -17.84 22.51
C LEU A 198 4.88 -18.24 23.82
N ILE A 199 3.61 -17.87 24.02
CA ILE A 199 2.87 -18.18 25.24
C ILE A 199 2.67 -19.69 25.39
N GLU A 200 2.20 -20.37 24.35
CA GLU A 200 2.00 -21.83 24.33
C GLU A 200 3.29 -22.59 24.64
N SER A 201 4.41 -22.17 24.03
CA SER A 201 5.72 -22.77 24.29
C SER A 201 6.14 -22.62 25.76
N ASN A 202 5.91 -21.45 26.36
CA ASN A 202 6.22 -21.22 27.77
C ASN A 202 5.29 -22.00 28.71
N GLN A 203 3.99 -22.08 28.41
CA GLN A 203 3.04 -22.88 29.17
C GLN A 203 3.42 -24.36 29.15
N LYS A 204 3.76 -24.91 27.98
CA LYS A 204 4.24 -26.29 27.85
C LYS A 204 5.51 -26.53 28.67
N GLN A 205 6.51 -25.65 28.56
CA GLN A 205 7.74 -25.75 29.34
C GLN A 205 7.50 -25.73 30.85
N MET A 206 6.51 -24.97 31.33
CA MET A 206 6.12 -24.97 32.73
C MET A 206 5.41 -26.26 33.12
N SER A 207 4.50 -26.76 32.29
CA SER A 207 3.82 -28.04 32.53
C SER A 207 4.80 -29.21 32.61
N ASP A 208 5.83 -29.22 31.76
CA ASP A 208 6.86 -30.28 31.73
C ASP A 208 7.73 -30.30 33.01
N LEU A 209 7.69 -29.25 33.84
CA LEU A 209 8.43 -29.19 35.11
C LEU A 209 7.66 -29.79 36.29
N VAL A 210 6.34 -29.94 36.19
CA VAL A 210 5.51 -30.49 37.26
C VAL A 210 5.77 -31.98 37.36
N THR A 211 6.07 -32.47 38.56
CA THR A 211 6.29 -33.89 38.79
C THR A 211 4.97 -34.63 38.60
N THR A 212 4.89 -35.52 37.62
CA THR A 212 3.72 -36.39 37.46
C THR A 212 3.86 -37.53 38.47
N GLU A 213 3.00 -37.59 39.48
CA GLU A 213 2.90 -38.77 40.33
C GLU A 213 2.52 -39.97 39.44
N ILE A 214 3.46 -40.89 39.25
CA ILE A 214 3.10 -42.24 38.84
C ILE A 214 2.40 -42.83 40.07
N LEU A 215 1.07 -42.91 40.02
CA LEU A 215 0.34 -43.81 40.90
C LEU A 215 0.80 -45.22 40.54
N ASP A 216 1.84 -45.70 41.22
CA ASP A 216 2.11 -47.13 41.31
C ASP A 216 0.90 -47.71 42.05
N GLU A 217 -0.07 -48.18 41.27
CA GLU A 217 -1.08 -49.12 41.74
C GLU A 217 -0.31 -50.31 42.30
N TYR A 218 -0.15 -50.33 43.63
CA TYR A 218 0.24 -51.53 44.35
C TYR A 218 -0.86 -52.56 44.12
N ASP A 219 -0.64 -53.40 43.12
CA ASP A 219 -1.33 -54.67 42.92
C ASP A 219 -0.89 -55.56 44.09
N ASP A 220 -1.45 -55.31 45.27
CA ASP A 220 -1.52 -56.27 46.37
C ASP A 220 -2.38 -57.45 45.88
N GLN A 221 -1.80 -58.30 45.03
CA GLN A 221 -2.25 -59.67 44.91
C GLN A 221 -1.79 -60.40 46.16
N ASP A 222 -2.67 -60.32 47.17
CA ASP A 222 -2.73 -61.23 48.30
C ASP A 222 -2.34 -62.64 47.88
N GLY A 223 -1.22 -63.12 48.43
CA GLY A 223 -0.98 -64.53 48.59
C GLY A 223 -1.82 -65.05 49.74
N LEU A 224 -2.80 -65.91 49.43
CA LEU A 224 -3.08 -67.22 50.06
C LEU A 224 -4.32 -67.88 49.47
#